data_AF-A0A7Y1YC65-F1
#
_entry.id   AF-A0A7Y1YC65-F1
#
_cell.length_a   1.000
_cell.length_b   1.000
_cell.length_c   1.000
_cell.angle_alpha   90.00
_cell.angle_beta   90.00
_cell.angle_gamma   90.00
#
_symmetry.space_group_name_H-M   'P 1'
#
loop_
_entity.id
_entity.type
_entity.pdbx_description
1 polymer ?
#
loop_
_entity_poly.entity_id
_entity_poly.type
_entity_poly.pdbx_seq_one_letter_code
_entity_poly.pdbx_strand_id
1 'polypeptide(L)'
;AASFRLLQEYLGLALEGLNDRERQVLVMRFGLADGKIRTLEEVGTHFKVTRERIRQIETKALAKLRQPARAKRLEGYLEGA
;
A
#
# COMPACT_ATOMS: atom_id res chain seq x y z
N ALA A 1 10.76 -0.30 -14.96
CA ALA A 1 9.69 0.64 -14.56
C ALA A 1 8.29 -0.01 -14.42
N ALA A 2 8.03 -1.20 -14.99
CA ALA A 2 6.73 -1.88 -14.90
C ALA A 2 6.25 -2.18 -13.45
N SER A 3 7.19 -2.49 -12.55
CA SER A 3 6.88 -2.87 -11.17
C SER A 3 6.24 -1.74 -10.34
N PHE A 4 6.56 -0.47 -10.61
CA PHE A 4 6.04 0.67 -9.84
C PHE A 4 4.58 1.01 -10.16
N ARG A 5 4.18 0.92 -11.45
CA ARG A 5 2.78 1.14 -11.86
C ARG A 5 1.86 0.04 -11.34
N LEU A 6 2.30 -1.21 -11.44
CA LEU A 6 1.63 -2.35 -10.80
C LEU A 6 1.48 -2.09 -9.29
N LEU A 7 2.56 -1.71 -8.60
CA LEU A 7 2.49 -1.43 -7.16
C LEU A 7 1.50 -0.28 -6.82
N GLN A 8 1.44 0.77 -7.64
CA GLN A 8 0.48 1.87 -7.48
C GLN A 8 -0.97 1.44 -7.69
N GLU A 9 -1.27 0.67 -8.73
CA GLU A 9 -2.63 0.16 -8.98
C GLU A 9 -3.09 -0.80 -7.88
N TYR A 10 -2.20 -1.71 -7.46
CA TYR A 10 -2.46 -2.61 -6.35
C TYR A 10 -2.75 -1.82 -5.08
N LEU A 11 -1.90 -0.83 -4.74
CA LEU A 11 -2.20 0.02 -3.61
C LEU A 11 -3.53 0.74 -3.78
N GLY A 12 -3.86 1.30 -4.94
CA GLY A 12 -5.15 1.97 -5.19
C GLY A 12 -6.35 1.15 -4.70
N LEU A 13 -6.37 -0.16 -4.98
CA LEU A 13 -7.41 -1.09 -4.52
C LEU A 13 -7.35 -1.36 -3.00
N ALA A 14 -6.14 -1.49 -2.42
CA ALA A 14 -5.97 -1.62 -0.97
C ALA A 14 -6.41 -0.36 -0.21
N LEU A 15 -6.24 0.79 -0.85
CA LEU A 15 -6.41 2.13 -0.32
C LEU A 15 -7.87 2.59 -0.28
N GLU A 16 -8.79 1.98 -1.03
CA GLU A 16 -10.24 2.29 -0.98
C GLU A 16 -10.85 2.11 0.42
N GLY A 17 -10.25 1.25 1.25
CA GLY A 17 -10.74 0.95 2.60
C GLY A 17 -9.86 1.51 3.72
N LEU A 18 -8.89 2.34 3.40
CA LEU A 18 -7.99 2.97 4.35
C LEU A 18 -8.28 4.47 4.41
N ASN A 19 -8.13 5.07 5.58
CA ASN A 19 -8.26 6.53 5.68
C ASN A 19 -7.07 7.23 5.01
N ASP A 20 -7.19 8.53 4.74
CA ASP A 20 -6.16 9.29 4.02
C ASP A 20 -4.78 9.24 4.69
N ARG A 21 -4.74 9.15 6.03
CA ARG A 21 -3.50 9.05 6.79
C ARG A 21 -2.84 7.67 6.64
N GLU A 22 -3.62 6.60 6.71
CA GLU A 22 -3.17 5.22 6.42
C GLU A 22 -2.67 5.09 4.97
N ARG A 23 -3.34 5.79 4.04
CA ARG A 23 -2.93 5.86 2.64
C ARG A 23 -1.57 6.52 2.46
N GLN A 24 -1.38 7.69 3.06
CA GLN A 24 -0.09 8.39 3.01
C GLN A 24 1.05 7.60 3.66
N VAL A 25 0.77 6.86 4.74
CA VAL A 25 1.73 5.95 5.37
C VAL A 25 2.24 4.91 4.38
N LEU A 26 1.35 4.26 3.63
CA LEU A 26 1.74 3.23 2.65
C LEU A 26 2.44 3.85 1.44
N VAL A 27 1.96 5.00 0.96
CA VAL A 27 2.60 5.75 -0.14
C VAL A 27 4.03 6.11 0.22
N MET A 28 4.30 6.59 1.43
CA MET A 28 5.66 6.88 1.90
C MET A 28 6.47 5.60 2.15
N ARG A 29 5.86 4.55 2.72
CA ARG A 29 6.52 3.28 3.00
C ARG A 29 7.07 2.64 1.73
N PHE A 30 6.27 2.61 0.66
CA PHE A 30 6.64 2.01 -0.62
C PHE A 30 7.29 3.00 -1.60
N GLY A 31 7.54 4.25 -1.18
CA GLY A 31 8.14 5.26 -2.05
C GLY A 31 7.29 5.62 -3.26
N LEU A 32 5.96 5.53 -3.15
CA LEU A 32 5.03 5.82 -4.26
C LEU A 32 4.92 7.31 -4.59
N ALA A 33 5.41 8.19 -3.72
CA ALA A 33 5.43 9.63 -3.94
C ALA A 33 6.78 10.12 -4.50
N ASP A 34 7.89 9.62 -3.97
CA ASP A 34 9.25 10.13 -4.23
C ASP A 34 10.22 9.07 -4.77
N GLY A 35 9.74 7.85 -5.01
CA GLY A 35 10.54 6.71 -5.46
C GLY A 35 11.41 6.08 -4.36
N LYS A 36 11.34 6.57 -3.12
CA LYS A 36 12.20 6.12 -2.02
C LYS A 36 11.43 5.31 -0.99
N ILE A 37 11.76 4.03 -0.91
CA ILE A 37 11.22 3.13 0.11
C ILE A 37 11.76 3.58 1.48
N ARG A 38 10.87 3.80 2.44
CA ARG A 38 11.24 4.18 3.82
C ARG A 38 10.91 3.07 4.80
N THR A 39 11.72 2.87 5.83
CA THR A 39 11.50 1.87 6.88
C THR A 39 10.28 2.20 7.76
N LEU A 40 9.77 1.20 8.49
CA LEU A 40 8.66 1.39 9.44
C LEU A 40 8.97 2.46 10.50
N GLU A 41 10.24 2.60 10.89
CA GLU A 41 10.72 3.59 11.86
C GLU A 41 10.77 5.00 11.27
N GLU A 42 11.27 5.16 10.05
CA GLU A 42 11.29 6.45 9.36
C GLU A 42 9.88 6.98 9.11
N VAL A 43 8.97 6.09 8.66
CA VAL A 43 7.56 6.43 8.47
C VAL A 43 6.89 6.71 9.81
N GLY A 44 7.14 5.88 10.83
CA GLY A 44 6.61 6.10 12.18
C GLY A 44 7.00 7.47 12.75
N THR A 45 8.28 7.81 12.62
CA THR A 45 8.84 9.12 13.04
C THR A 45 8.16 10.26 12.29
N HIS A 46 8.01 10.16 10.97
CA HIS A 46 7.37 11.19 10.16
C HIS A 46 5.89 11.39 10.52
N PHE A 47 5.13 10.31 10.71
CA PHE A 47 3.70 10.39 11.01
C PHE A 47 3.40 10.55 12.50
N LYS A 48 4.43 10.64 13.36
CA LYS A 48 4.36 10.66 14.83
C LYS A 48 3.52 9.50 15.37
N VAL A 49 3.78 8.30 14.87
CA VAL A 49 3.14 7.06 15.28
C VAL A 49 4.18 6.00 15.59
N THR A 50 3.82 5.01 16.39
CA THR A 50 4.72 3.92 16.72
C THR A 50 4.99 3.04 15.50
N ARG A 51 6.16 2.40 15.47
CA ARG A 51 6.51 1.39 14.46
C ARG A 51 5.43 0.31 14.33
N GLU A 52 4.88 -0.13 15.46
CA GLU A 52 3.83 -1.14 15.48
C GLU A 52 2.54 -0.65 14.81
N ARG A 53 2.21 0.64 14.92
CA ARG A 53 1.07 1.21 14.20
C ARG A 53 1.27 1.13 12.68
N ILE A 54 2.47 1.39 12.18
CA ILE A 54 2.77 1.24 10.73
C ILE A 54 2.62 -0.23 10.31
N ARG A 55 3.13 -1.18 11.11
CA ARG A 55 3.00 -2.62 10.85
C ARG A 55 1.53 -3.07 10.78
N GLN A 56 0.68 -2.56 11.68
CA GLN A 56 -0.76 -2.84 11.66
C GLN A 56 -1.42 -2.32 10.37
N ILE A 57 -1.07 -1.11 9.93
CA ILE A 57 -1.60 -0.52 8.70
C ILE A 57 -1.18 -1.35 7.48
N GLU A 58 0.08 -1.79 7.42
CA GLU A 58 0.60 -2.64 6.35
C GLU A 58 -0.11 -4.00 6.30
N THR A 59 -0.29 -4.64 7.46
CA THR A 59 -1.02 -5.92 7.58
C THR A 59 -2.48 -5.76 7.14
N LYS A 60 -3.15 -4.67 7.55
CA LYS A 60 -4.53 -4.36 7.18
C LYS A 60 -4.66 -4.11 5.67
N ALA A 61 -3.70 -3.42 5.05
CA ALA A 61 -3.67 -3.19 3.61
C ALA A 61 -3.50 -4.50 2.84
N LEU A 62 -2.53 -5.33 3.24
CA LEU A 62 -2.28 -6.65 2.65
C LEU A 62 -3.48 -7.60 2.80
N ALA A 63 -4.16 -7.57 3.95
CA ALA A 63 -5.38 -8.34 4.16
C ALA A 63 -6.50 -7.92 3.20
N LYS A 64 -6.63 -6.63 2.88
CA LYS A 64 -7.61 -6.12 1.91
C LYS A 64 -7.28 -6.51 0.47
N LEU A 65 -5.99 -6.58 0.13
CA LEU A 65 -5.53 -7.06 -1.18
C LEU A 65 -5.83 -8.54 -1.42
N ARG A 66 -5.80 -9.36 -0.37
CA ARG A 66 -6.05 -10.80 -0.44
C ARG A 66 -7.54 -11.19 -0.49
N GLN A 67 -8.47 -10.22 -0.46
CA GLN A 67 -9.90 -10.54 -0.51
C GLN A 67 -10.29 -11.04 -1.91
N PRO A 68 -10.93 -12.23 -2.04
CA PRO A 68 -11.19 -12.88 -3.33
C PRO A 68 -12.06 -12.04 -4.28
N ALA A 69 -12.96 -11.20 -3.76
CA ALA A 69 -13.75 -10.27 -4.58
C ALA A 69 -12.90 -9.19 -5.28
N ARG A 70 -11.77 -8.80 -4.68
CA ARG A 70 -10.79 -7.85 -5.25
C ARG A 70 -9.69 -8.56 -6.02
N ALA A 71 -9.29 -9.77 -5.61
CA ALA A 71 -8.35 -10.62 -6.35
C ALA A 71 -8.88 -11.04 -7.73
N LYS A 72 -10.20 -11.20 -7.90
CA LYS A 72 -10.80 -11.49 -9.22
C LYS A 72 -10.71 -10.31 -10.21
N ARG A 73 -10.78 -9.07 -9.70
CA ARG A 73 -10.50 -7.85 -10.48
C ARG A 73 -9.02 -7.73 -10.86
N LEU A 74 -8.17 -8.36 -10.05
CA LEU A 74 -6.72 -8.38 -10.21
C LEU A 74 -6.27 -9.38 -11.30
N GLU A 75 -6.82 -10.60 -11.30
CA GLU A 75 -6.56 -11.60 -12.36
C GLU A 75 -7.01 -11.10 -13.73
N GLY A 76 -8.21 -10.52 -13.83
CA GLY A 76 -8.72 -9.99 -15.11
C GLY A 76 -7.97 -8.78 -15.69
N TYR A 77 -7.09 -8.13 -14.91
CA TYR A 77 -6.26 -7.02 -15.38
C TYR A 77 -4.83 -7.44 -15.74
N LEU A 78 -4.33 -8.53 -15.15
CA LEU A 78 -3.00 -9.10 -15.49
C LEU A 78 -3.02 -9.89 -16.80
N GLU A 79 -4.16 -10.47 -17.20
CA GLU A 79 -4.32 -11.15 -18.50
C GLU A 79 -4.57 -10.18 -19.68
N GLY A 80 -4.69 -8.87 -19.41
CA GLY A 80 -5.00 -7.84 -20.41
C GLY A 80 -3.81 -6.97 -20.85
N ALA A 81 -2.57 -7.35 -20.53
CA ALA A 81 -1.34 -6.64 -20.92
C ALA A 81 -0.50 -7.45 -21.91
#